data_AF-A0A7J2LCP8-F1
#
_entry.id   AF-A0A7J2LCP8-F1
#
_cell.length_a   1.000
_cell.length_b   1.000
_cell.length_c   1.000
_cell.angle_alpha   90.00
_cell.angle_beta   90.00
_cell.angle_gamma   90.00
#
_symmetry.space_group_name_H-M   'P 1'
#
loop_
_entity.id
_entity.type
_entity.pdbx_description
1 polymer ?
#
loop_
_entity_poly.entity_id
_entity_poly.type
_entity_poly.pdbx_seq_one_letter_code
_entity_poly.pdbx_strand_id
1 'polypeptide(L)'
;MEEKHWKSYKERVLSTLRLHIVRGKVDPDVIEVLDIINSYDEYCTLSSCSGRVIIIKLPNDIGYKPLATPIFKKHWKITLEELKSAFSKIKEGNVWIHVQPPIFHIACKNIDAAHRLISIAKAAGFKKLGIISVKRGSRVVVEIAGSEFLSFPVALNGKLTLREEILGDLVGLINYYVRRSKNRLTRFKMELKKHLSKVIITDDMRLVKDVKMPKRLTEEIRKPKGRVYETITSRVLSRYHRIYVVGDYVTVNVLKIGIRPKLIVIDGKVERKPFEVDIPSSYKVLETRNPAGYITVDAWNTIMKALSKEGNFVVKVDGEEDLLAFPVTILGEEGAAMLYGQPGRGCVVVEINERNKRKALKLLREFELA
;
A
#
# COMPACT_ATOMS: atom_id res chain seq x y z
N MET A 1 -7.24 8.18 -17.30
CA MET A 1 -6.52 7.45 -18.37
C MET A 1 -7.07 6.04 -18.49
N GLU A 2 -7.21 5.52 -19.70
CA GLU A 2 -7.54 4.09 -19.90
C GLU A 2 -6.44 3.18 -19.36
N GLU A 3 -6.85 2.04 -18.81
CA GLU A 3 -5.97 1.07 -18.12
C GLU A 3 -4.81 0.60 -19.00
N LYS A 4 -5.11 0.29 -20.27
CA LYS A 4 -4.13 -0.23 -21.25
C LYS A 4 -3.02 0.79 -21.53
N HIS A 5 -3.37 2.06 -21.65
CA HIS A 5 -2.39 3.14 -21.86
C HIS A 5 -1.49 3.34 -20.63
N TRP A 6 -2.02 3.16 -19.42
CA TRP A 6 -1.23 3.30 -18.20
C TRP A 6 -0.21 2.19 -18.04
N LYS A 7 -0.63 0.92 -18.24
CA LYS A 7 0.28 -0.23 -18.15
C LYS A 7 1.44 -0.11 -19.12
N SER A 8 1.17 0.20 -20.39
CA SER A 8 2.21 0.40 -21.42
C SER A 8 3.15 1.58 -21.09
N TYR A 9 2.59 2.70 -20.61
CA TYR A 9 3.40 3.84 -20.18
C TYR A 9 4.34 3.49 -19.03
N LYS A 10 3.81 2.83 -17.98
CA LYS A 10 4.57 2.42 -16.81
C LYS A 10 5.69 1.47 -17.19
N GLU A 11 5.42 0.45 -18.00
CA GLU A 11 6.41 -0.52 -18.47
C GLU A 11 7.59 0.14 -19.18
N ARG A 12 7.32 1.09 -20.10
CA ARG A 12 8.36 1.84 -20.82
C ARG A 12 9.24 2.69 -19.90
N VAL A 13 8.66 3.28 -18.84
CA VAL A 13 9.46 4.06 -17.87
C VAL A 13 10.29 3.13 -17.00
N LEU A 14 9.74 2.01 -16.55
CA LEU A 14 10.44 1.05 -15.70
C LEU A 14 11.58 0.33 -16.43
N SER A 15 11.45 0.07 -17.73
CA SER A 15 12.57 -0.47 -18.52
C SER A 15 13.76 0.49 -18.54
N THR A 16 13.50 1.80 -18.63
CA THR A 16 14.55 2.84 -18.54
C THR A 16 15.18 2.87 -17.15
N LEU A 17 14.37 2.77 -16.09
CA LEU A 17 14.88 2.70 -14.72
C LEU A 17 15.80 1.49 -14.50
N ARG A 18 15.40 0.30 -14.96
CA ARG A 18 16.21 -0.92 -14.86
C ARG A 18 17.57 -0.75 -15.54
N LEU A 19 17.61 -0.15 -16.73
CA LEU A 19 18.86 0.19 -17.42
C LEU A 19 19.73 1.16 -16.61
N HIS A 20 19.14 2.16 -15.95
CA HIS A 20 19.88 3.09 -15.10
C HIS A 20 20.44 2.42 -13.84
N ILE A 21 19.72 1.47 -13.23
CA ILE A 21 20.20 0.68 -12.09
C ILE A 21 21.42 -0.16 -12.51
N VAL A 22 21.31 -0.91 -13.61
CA VAL A 22 22.42 -1.74 -14.14
C VAL A 22 23.65 -0.89 -14.47
N ARG A 23 23.45 0.33 -14.97
CA ARG A 23 24.52 1.29 -15.30
C ARG A 23 25.07 2.06 -14.09
N GLY A 24 24.62 1.77 -12.86
CA GLY A 24 25.08 2.47 -11.66
C GLY A 24 24.71 3.95 -11.60
N LYS A 25 23.68 4.39 -12.34
CA LYS A 25 23.23 5.79 -12.39
C LYS A 25 22.20 6.15 -11.31
N VAL A 26 21.79 5.18 -10.50
CA VAL A 26 20.78 5.34 -9.44
C VAL A 26 21.47 5.21 -8.09
N ASP A 27 21.16 6.12 -7.16
CA ASP A 27 21.71 6.08 -5.81
C ASP A 27 21.24 4.79 -5.10
N PRO A 28 22.13 3.96 -4.53
CA PRO A 28 21.76 2.70 -3.90
C PRO A 28 20.71 2.85 -2.78
N ASP A 29 20.82 3.93 -2.00
CA ASP A 29 19.97 4.21 -0.83
C ASP A 29 18.48 4.38 -1.16
N VAL A 30 18.13 4.66 -2.41
CA VAL A 30 16.72 4.84 -2.82
C VAL A 30 16.16 3.65 -3.58
N ILE A 31 16.98 2.68 -4.02
CA ILE A 31 16.53 1.56 -4.86
C ILE A 31 15.32 0.86 -4.23
N GLU A 32 15.40 0.48 -2.96
CA GLU A 32 14.29 -0.20 -2.27
C GLU A 32 13.03 0.69 -2.20
N VAL A 33 13.19 2.01 -2.01
CA VAL A 33 12.06 2.95 -2.02
C VAL A 33 11.42 3.01 -3.41
N LEU A 34 12.23 3.05 -4.46
CA LEU A 34 11.75 3.06 -5.85
C LEU A 34 11.01 1.77 -6.17
N ASP A 35 11.54 0.62 -5.77
CA ASP A 35 10.91 -0.68 -6.01
C ASP A 35 9.53 -0.77 -5.36
N ILE A 36 9.40 -0.33 -4.09
CA ILE A 36 8.12 -0.31 -3.39
C ILE A 36 7.14 0.65 -4.06
N ILE A 37 7.58 1.84 -4.48
CA ILE A 37 6.68 2.77 -5.20
C ILE A 37 6.20 2.13 -6.50
N ASN A 38 7.11 1.53 -7.25
CA ASN A 38 6.80 0.95 -8.55
C ASN A 38 5.99 -0.35 -8.47
N SER A 39 5.93 -1.00 -7.30
CA SER A 39 5.05 -2.16 -7.08
C SER A 39 3.57 -1.80 -6.98
N TYR A 40 3.22 -0.54 -6.69
CA TYR A 40 1.83 -0.08 -6.78
C TYR A 40 1.41 0.04 -8.23
N ASP A 41 0.26 -0.52 -8.58
CA ASP A 41 -0.27 -0.40 -9.95
C ASP A 41 -0.40 1.05 -10.40
N GLU A 42 -0.67 1.98 -9.49
CA GLU A 42 -1.02 3.36 -9.81
C GLU A 42 0.16 4.35 -9.90
N TYR A 43 1.39 3.90 -9.61
CA TYR A 43 2.59 4.75 -9.58
C TYR A 43 3.70 4.28 -10.51
N CYS A 44 4.52 5.24 -10.94
CA CYS A 44 5.77 4.97 -11.64
C CYS A 44 6.80 6.09 -11.36
N THR A 45 8.00 5.73 -10.90
CA THR A 45 9.07 6.69 -10.61
C THR A 45 9.75 7.18 -11.88
N LEU A 46 9.84 8.50 -12.05
CA LEU A 46 10.45 9.15 -13.22
C LEU A 46 11.92 9.50 -12.98
N SER A 47 12.22 10.05 -11.80
CA SER A 47 13.58 10.36 -11.36
C SER A 47 13.63 10.47 -9.84
N SER A 48 14.82 10.32 -9.28
CA SER A 48 15.03 10.43 -7.83
C SER A 48 16.47 10.84 -7.51
N CYS A 49 16.66 11.36 -6.30
CA CYS A 49 17.98 11.53 -5.67
C CYS A 49 17.85 11.25 -4.16
N SER A 50 18.83 10.57 -3.59
CA SER A 50 18.87 10.16 -2.17
C SER A 50 19.30 11.28 -1.21
N GLY A 51 19.51 12.49 -1.72
CA GLY A 51 20.16 13.59 -1.02
C GLY A 51 21.68 13.55 -1.16
N ARG A 52 22.32 14.72 -1.13
CA ARG A 52 23.77 14.84 -1.37
C ARG A 52 24.37 16.05 -0.69
N VAL A 53 25.66 15.94 -0.38
CA VAL A 53 26.55 17.06 -0.12
C VAL A 53 27.31 17.35 -1.40
N ILE A 54 27.31 18.59 -1.86
CA ILE A 54 28.05 19.02 -3.04
C ILE A 54 28.75 20.35 -2.76
N ILE A 55 30.03 20.43 -3.10
CA ILE A 55 30.80 21.68 -3.13
C ILE A 55 30.97 22.02 -4.60
N ILE A 56 30.56 23.23 -4.98
CA ILE A 56 30.42 23.62 -6.37
C ILE A 56 30.91 25.05 -6.58
N LYS A 57 31.71 25.27 -7.62
CA LYS A 57 32.05 26.60 -8.12
C LYS A 57 30.88 27.09 -8.97
N LEU A 58 30.29 28.21 -8.61
CA LEU A 58 29.24 28.86 -9.38
C LEU A 58 29.85 29.97 -10.26
N PRO A 59 29.33 30.18 -11.48
CA PRO A 59 29.66 31.37 -12.27
C PRO A 59 29.19 32.64 -11.55
N ASN A 60 29.68 33.81 -11.98
CA ASN A 60 29.30 35.10 -11.40
C ASN A 60 27.79 35.39 -11.54
N ASP A 61 27.14 34.83 -12.55
CA ASP A 61 25.68 34.84 -12.70
C ASP A 61 25.03 33.82 -11.77
N ILE A 62 24.52 34.31 -10.64
CA ILE A 62 23.84 33.51 -9.61
C ILE A 62 22.67 32.75 -10.26
N GLY A 63 22.76 31.41 -10.26
CA GLY A 63 21.70 30.52 -10.75
C GLY A 63 21.96 29.89 -12.13
N TYR A 64 23.00 30.31 -12.86
CA TYR A 64 23.36 29.70 -14.14
C TYR A 64 24.09 28.37 -13.95
N LYS A 65 23.32 27.28 -13.82
CA LYS A 65 23.83 25.92 -13.59
C LYS A 65 24.73 25.33 -14.69
N PRO A 66 24.61 25.67 -15.99
CA PRO A 66 25.42 25.03 -17.03
C PRO A 66 26.95 25.21 -16.86
N LEU A 67 27.39 26.30 -16.21
CA LEU A 67 28.81 26.55 -15.95
C LEU A 67 29.26 26.14 -14.54
N ALA A 68 28.38 25.51 -13.76
CA ALA A 68 28.69 25.15 -12.38
C ALA A 68 29.59 23.91 -12.34
N THR A 69 30.79 24.04 -11.75
CA THR A 69 31.80 22.97 -11.72
C THR A 69 31.85 22.30 -10.35
N PRO A 70 31.50 21.01 -10.21
CA PRO A 70 31.54 20.31 -8.94
C PRO A 70 32.99 20.04 -8.51
N ILE A 71 33.34 20.46 -7.30
CA ILE A 71 34.65 20.21 -6.66
C ILE A 71 34.59 18.94 -5.81
N PHE A 72 33.45 18.69 -5.18
CA PHE A 72 33.21 17.53 -4.33
C PHE A 72 31.73 17.14 -4.40
N LYS A 73 31.44 15.83 -4.40
CA LYS A 73 30.08 15.31 -4.35
C LYS A 73 30.06 14.00 -3.59
N LYS A 74 29.15 13.88 -2.62
CA LYS A 74 28.97 12.67 -1.81
C LYS A 74 27.52 12.51 -1.39
N HIS A 75 27.01 11.29 -1.31
CA HIS A 75 25.61 11.01 -0.94
C HIS A 75 25.45 10.57 0.53
N TRP A 76 26.54 10.51 1.28
CA TRP A 76 26.60 10.10 2.69
C TRP A 76 27.50 11.05 3.49
N LYS A 77 27.83 10.66 4.73
CA LYS A 77 28.61 11.47 5.66
C LYS A 77 29.95 11.90 5.05
N ILE A 78 30.35 13.13 5.34
CA ILE A 78 31.67 13.68 4.98
C ILE A 78 32.60 13.67 6.20
N THR A 79 33.90 13.65 5.94
CA THR A 79 34.97 13.77 6.95
C THR A 79 35.59 15.17 6.92
N LEU A 80 36.34 15.52 7.96
CA LEU A 80 37.06 16.79 8.02
C LEU A 80 38.16 16.85 6.96
N GLU A 81 38.86 15.73 6.73
CA GLU A 81 39.92 15.59 5.74
C GLU A 81 39.39 15.81 4.33
N GLU A 82 38.23 15.24 4.01
CA GLU A 82 37.55 15.46 2.72
C GLU A 82 37.16 16.93 2.53
N LEU A 83 36.66 17.58 3.58
CA LEU A 83 36.28 18.99 3.53
C LEU A 83 37.51 19.87 3.30
N LYS A 84 38.60 19.65 4.05
CA LYS A 84 39.88 20.36 3.89
C LYS A 84 40.47 20.13 2.50
N SER A 85 40.46 18.89 2.01
CA SER A 85 40.92 18.54 0.66
C SER A 85 40.10 19.20 -0.45
N ALA A 86 38.79 19.38 -0.24
CA ALA A 86 37.96 20.11 -1.19
C ALA A 86 38.26 21.63 -1.16
N PHE A 87 38.49 22.18 0.03
CA PHE A 87 38.76 23.61 0.19
C PHE A 87 40.13 24.02 -0.37
N SER A 88 41.16 23.18 -0.23
CA SER A 88 42.49 23.45 -0.78
C SER A 88 42.54 23.52 -2.31
N LYS A 89 41.53 22.97 -3.00
CA LYS A 89 41.39 23.04 -4.46
C LYS A 89 40.82 24.37 -4.94
N ILE A 90 40.31 25.21 -4.03
CA ILE A 90 39.68 26.48 -4.36
C ILE A 90 40.77 27.53 -4.59
N LYS A 91 40.93 27.97 -5.84
CA LYS A 91 41.89 29.03 -6.21
C LYS A 91 41.22 30.36 -6.54
N GLU A 92 40.01 30.31 -7.09
CA GLU A 92 39.32 31.47 -7.64
C GLU A 92 37.80 31.24 -7.75
N GLY A 93 37.06 32.34 -7.89
CA GLY A 93 35.60 32.35 -8.06
C GLY A 93 34.83 32.12 -6.78
N ASN A 94 33.50 32.00 -6.91
CA ASN A 94 32.58 31.83 -5.81
C ASN A 94 32.24 30.34 -5.65
N VAL A 95 32.56 29.79 -4.48
CA VAL A 95 32.36 28.37 -4.17
C VAL A 95 31.32 28.24 -3.08
N TRP A 96 30.36 27.37 -3.32
CA TRP A 96 29.25 27.09 -2.42
C TRP A 96 29.27 25.64 -2.01
N ILE A 97 28.78 25.38 -0.80
CA ILE A 97 28.40 24.03 -0.41
C ILE A 97 26.88 23.97 -0.30
N HIS A 98 26.32 22.87 -0.79
CA HIS A 98 24.92 22.56 -0.66
C HIS A 98 24.75 21.17 -0.03
N VAL A 99 23.97 21.10 1.03
CA VAL A 99 23.36 19.85 1.49
C VAL A 99 21.93 19.85 0.95
N GLN A 100 21.67 18.95 0.01
CA GLN A 100 20.38 18.85 -0.66
C GLN A 100 19.63 17.61 -0.15
N PRO A 101 18.31 17.73 0.11
CA PRO A 101 17.52 16.63 0.62
C PRO A 101 17.21 15.61 -0.48
N PRO A 102 16.62 14.45 -0.11
CA PRO A 102 16.07 13.52 -1.08
C PRO A 102 14.91 14.16 -1.84
N ILE A 103 14.80 13.81 -3.12
CA ILE A 103 13.73 14.27 -4.01
C ILE A 103 13.28 13.12 -4.92
N PHE A 104 11.97 13.02 -5.16
CA PHE A 104 11.36 12.03 -6.04
C PHE A 104 10.36 12.70 -6.97
N HIS A 105 10.37 12.27 -8.23
CA HIS A 105 9.33 12.60 -9.19
C HIS A 105 8.58 11.32 -9.57
N ILE A 106 7.28 11.29 -9.30
CA ILE A 106 6.46 10.08 -9.43
C ILE A 106 5.26 10.40 -10.29
N ALA A 107 5.11 9.68 -11.40
CA ALA A 107 3.89 9.69 -12.18
C ALA A 107 2.82 8.88 -11.44
N CYS A 108 1.62 9.46 -11.35
CA CYS A 108 0.42 8.89 -10.77
C CYS A 108 -0.62 8.71 -11.88
N LYS A 109 -1.33 7.58 -11.85
CA LYS A 109 -2.37 7.21 -12.81
C LYS A 109 -3.48 8.26 -12.94
N ASN A 110 -3.87 8.86 -11.82
CA ASN A 110 -4.92 9.88 -11.70
C ASN A 110 -4.68 10.78 -10.47
N ILE A 111 -5.58 11.73 -10.25
CA ILE A 111 -5.50 12.69 -9.13
C ILE A 111 -5.70 12.02 -7.76
N ASP A 112 -6.53 10.97 -7.67
CA ASP A 112 -6.76 10.25 -6.42
C ASP A 112 -5.52 9.49 -5.97
N ALA A 113 -4.83 8.85 -6.91
CA ALA A 113 -3.54 8.22 -6.68
C ALA A 113 -2.50 9.26 -6.21
N ALA A 114 -2.45 10.43 -6.85
CA ALA A 114 -1.57 11.52 -6.42
C ALA A 114 -1.89 11.99 -4.99
N HIS A 115 -3.17 12.15 -4.64
CA HIS A 115 -3.61 12.54 -3.30
C HIS A 115 -3.21 11.50 -2.23
N ARG A 116 -3.37 10.20 -2.52
CA ARG A 116 -2.91 9.12 -1.64
C ARG A 116 -1.40 9.16 -1.44
N LEU A 117 -0.63 9.28 -2.52
CA LEU A 117 0.83 9.35 -2.46
C LEU A 117 1.33 10.55 -1.64
N ILE A 118 0.72 11.73 -1.84
CA ILE A 118 1.01 12.94 -1.05
C ILE A 118 0.73 12.71 0.44
N SER A 119 -0.38 12.03 0.76
CA SER A 119 -0.73 11.69 2.15
C SER A 119 0.30 10.77 2.80
N ILE A 120 0.76 9.74 2.08
CA ILE A 120 1.83 8.84 2.54
C ILE A 120 3.13 9.62 2.79
N ALA A 121 3.53 10.48 1.85
CA ALA A 121 4.75 11.27 1.99
C ALA A 121 4.67 12.30 3.13
N LYS A 122 3.50 12.90 3.35
CA LYS A 122 3.25 13.80 4.48
C LYS A 122 3.41 13.06 5.82
N ALA A 123 2.88 11.84 5.93
CA ALA A 123 3.06 10.98 7.10
C ALA A 123 4.54 10.60 7.33
N ALA A 124 5.30 10.42 6.26
CA ALA A 124 6.76 10.18 6.32
C ALA A 124 7.59 11.43 6.69
N GLY A 125 6.96 12.60 6.82
CA GLY A 125 7.59 13.84 7.25
C GLY A 125 8.08 14.73 6.11
N PHE A 126 7.74 14.44 4.85
CA PHE A 126 7.98 15.37 3.74
C PHE A 126 7.07 16.59 3.84
N LYS A 127 7.63 17.77 3.54
CA LYS A 127 6.94 19.06 3.66
C LYS A 127 6.86 19.80 2.33
N LYS A 128 7.82 19.59 1.43
CA LYS A 128 7.80 20.14 0.08
C LYS A 128 7.19 19.09 -0.84
N LEU A 129 5.88 19.17 -0.99
CA LEU A 129 5.05 18.23 -1.74
C LEU A 129 4.25 19.04 -2.76
N GLY A 130 4.20 18.59 -4.00
CA GLY A 130 3.45 19.32 -5.03
C GLY A 130 3.18 18.51 -6.27
N ILE A 131 2.07 18.83 -6.94
CA ILE A 131 1.83 18.38 -8.31
C ILE A 131 2.59 19.34 -9.22
N ILE A 132 3.61 18.84 -9.92
CA ILE A 132 4.47 19.65 -10.79
C ILE A 132 4.04 19.58 -12.27
N SER A 133 3.20 18.62 -12.64
CA SER A 133 2.68 18.50 -13.99
C SER A 133 1.38 17.70 -14.02
N VAL A 134 0.44 18.15 -14.84
CA VAL A 134 -0.78 17.41 -15.20
C VAL A 134 -0.77 17.23 -16.71
N LYS A 135 -0.82 15.98 -17.19
CA LYS A 135 -0.77 15.65 -18.62
C LYS A 135 -2.18 15.37 -19.15
N ARG A 136 -2.39 15.63 -20.45
CA ARG A 136 -3.63 15.21 -21.15
C ARG A 136 -3.84 13.70 -20.95
N GLY A 137 -5.05 13.29 -20.56
CA GLY A 137 -5.38 11.91 -20.19
C GLY A 137 -5.38 11.60 -18.69
N SER A 138 -5.31 12.62 -17.82
CA SER A 138 -5.42 12.55 -16.35
C SER A 138 -4.19 12.05 -15.58
N ARG A 139 -3.04 11.82 -16.24
CA ARG A 139 -1.78 11.47 -15.56
C ARG A 139 -1.22 12.69 -14.83
N VAL A 140 -0.85 12.49 -13.57
CA VAL A 140 -0.33 13.53 -12.68
C VAL A 140 1.12 13.22 -12.33
N VAL A 141 1.98 14.22 -12.19
CA VAL A 141 3.35 14.05 -11.68
C VAL A 141 3.47 14.77 -10.34
N VAL A 142 3.80 14.00 -9.31
CA VAL A 142 4.02 14.49 -7.95
C VAL A 142 5.52 14.60 -7.69
N GLU A 143 5.94 15.75 -7.16
CA GLU A 143 7.25 15.96 -6.57
C GLU A 143 7.17 15.77 -5.05
N ILE A 144 8.11 15.00 -4.50
CA ILE A 144 8.25 14.73 -3.08
C ILE A 144 9.68 15.10 -2.70
N ALA A 145 9.85 16.21 -1.99
CA ALA A 145 11.16 16.73 -1.61
C ALA A 145 11.28 16.94 -0.09
N GLY A 146 12.45 16.56 0.45
CA GLY A 146 12.77 16.82 1.85
C GLY A 146 12.95 18.31 2.15
N SER A 147 13.08 18.63 3.43
CA SER A 147 13.23 20.01 3.89
C SER A 147 14.63 20.30 4.42
N GLU A 148 15.46 19.27 4.57
CA GLU A 148 16.85 19.33 4.99
C GLU A 148 17.70 19.97 3.89
N PHE A 149 17.75 21.30 3.90
CA PHE A 149 18.55 22.08 2.98
C PHE A 149 19.50 22.99 3.76
N LEU A 150 20.78 22.94 3.41
CA LEU A 150 21.81 23.85 3.91
C LEU A 150 22.58 24.39 2.71
N SER A 151 22.81 25.70 2.67
CA SER A 151 23.57 26.34 1.61
C SER A 151 24.28 27.56 2.14
N PHE A 152 25.58 27.66 1.90
CA PHE A 152 26.37 28.82 2.27
C PHE A 152 27.62 28.95 1.38
N PRO A 153 28.16 30.17 1.21
CA PRO A 153 29.39 30.38 0.47
C PRO A 153 30.58 29.90 1.32
N VAL A 154 31.43 29.06 0.72
CA VAL A 154 32.70 28.59 1.28
C VAL A 154 33.85 29.50 0.88
N ALA A 155 33.78 30.05 -0.35
CA ALA A 155 34.75 31.01 -0.83
C ALA A 155 34.08 32.08 -1.69
N LEU A 156 34.57 33.32 -1.56
CA LEU A 156 34.17 34.45 -2.39
C LEU A 156 35.41 35.02 -3.05
N ASN A 157 35.39 35.10 -4.39
CA ASN A 157 36.55 35.52 -5.19
C ASN A 157 37.84 34.76 -4.81
N GLY A 158 37.75 33.45 -4.59
CA GLY A 158 38.87 32.59 -4.18
C GLY A 158 39.26 32.68 -2.70
N LYS A 159 38.73 33.63 -1.92
CA LYS A 159 39.03 33.76 -0.49
C LYS A 159 38.03 32.95 0.34
N LEU A 160 38.53 32.08 1.22
CA LEU A 160 37.68 31.32 2.14
C LEU A 160 36.91 32.25 3.08
N THR A 161 35.64 31.95 3.29
CA THR A 161 34.74 32.71 4.19
C THR A 161 34.75 32.17 5.63
N LEU A 162 35.35 30.99 5.84
CA LEU A 162 35.32 30.25 7.10
C LEU A 162 36.73 30.09 7.67
N ARG A 163 36.83 30.19 9.01
CA ARG A 163 38.08 29.93 9.75
C ARG A 163 38.27 28.42 9.95
N GLU A 164 39.52 27.96 10.09
CA GLU A 164 39.81 26.53 10.21
C GLU A 164 39.22 25.89 11.49
N GLU A 165 39.18 26.66 12.58
CA GLU A 165 38.65 26.24 13.89
C GLU A 165 37.19 25.77 13.84
N ILE A 166 36.35 26.32 12.94
CA ILE A 166 34.93 25.98 12.85
C ILE A 166 34.64 24.80 11.92
N LEU A 167 35.65 24.27 11.20
CA LEU A 167 35.41 23.22 10.20
C LEU A 167 34.93 21.91 10.83
N GLY A 168 35.38 21.59 12.04
CA GLY A 168 34.93 20.42 12.79
C GLY A 168 33.42 20.50 13.09
N ASP A 169 32.98 21.62 13.68
CA ASP A 169 31.55 21.86 13.98
C ASP A 169 30.70 21.84 12.72
N LEU A 170 31.23 22.43 11.63
CA LEU A 170 30.55 22.44 10.34
C LEU A 170 30.34 21.03 9.77
N VAL A 171 31.34 20.15 9.84
CA VAL A 171 31.21 18.75 9.45
C VAL A 171 30.14 18.05 10.30
N GLY A 172 30.11 18.34 11.61
CA GLY A 172 29.07 17.86 12.52
C GLY A 172 27.66 18.28 12.07
N LEU A 173 27.48 19.56 11.73
CA LEU A 173 26.21 20.10 11.24
C LEU A 173 25.81 19.50 9.89
N ILE A 174 26.72 19.41 8.92
CA ILE A 174 26.45 18.80 7.61
C ILE A 174 26.02 17.34 7.78
N ASN A 175 26.75 16.58 8.59
CA ASN A 175 26.43 15.17 8.85
C ASN A 175 25.12 14.99 9.63
N TYR A 176 24.72 15.97 10.45
CA TYR A 176 23.40 16.01 11.06
C TYR A 176 22.29 16.12 9.99
N TYR A 177 22.42 17.03 9.03
CA TYR A 177 21.48 17.17 7.91
C TYR A 177 21.41 15.88 7.06
N VAL A 178 22.57 15.31 6.69
CA VAL A 178 22.64 14.05 5.94
C VAL A 178 21.93 12.92 6.69
N ARG A 179 22.22 12.74 7.99
CA ARG A 179 21.55 11.72 8.82
C ARG A 179 20.04 11.91 8.84
N ARG A 180 19.58 13.16 9.00
CA ARG A 180 18.16 13.49 9.03
C ARG A 180 17.48 13.19 7.69
N SER A 181 18.14 13.49 6.56
CA SER A 181 17.70 13.10 5.22
C SER A 181 17.56 11.58 5.06
N LYS A 182 18.53 10.79 5.52
CA LYS A 182 18.47 9.32 5.44
C LYS A 182 17.36 8.73 6.33
N ASN A 183 17.20 9.25 7.55
CA ASN A 183 16.09 8.84 8.43
C ASN A 183 14.72 9.11 7.79
N ARG A 184 14.59 10.19 6.99
CA ARG A 184 13.36 10.48 6.24
C ARG A 184 13.09 9.44 5.16
N LEU A 185 14.11 8.97 4.44
CA LEU A 185 13.97 7.86 3.49
C LEU A 185 13.48 6.59 4.18
N THR A 186 14.04 6.25 5.35
CA THR A 186 13.61 5.08 6.13
C THR A 186 12.14 5.18 6.54
N ARG A 187 11.70 6.35 7.04
CA ARG A 187 10.29 6.58 7.39
C ARG A 187 9.38 6.49 6.16
N PHE A 188 9.82 7.02 5.02
CA PHE A 188 9.04 6.94 3.79
C PHE A 188 8.84 5.51 3.32
N LYS A 189 9.92 4.72 3.35
CA LYS A 189 9.87 3.29 3.09
C LYS A 189 8.85 2.60 3.99
N MET A 190 8.88 2.89 5.30
CA MET A 190 7.94 2.29 6.26
C MET A 190 6.49 2.66 5.96
N GLU A 191 6.19 3.94 5.72
CA GLU A 191 4.83 4.38 5.40
C GLU A 191 4.34 3.82 4.06
N LEU A 192 5.21 3.71 3.06
CA LEU A 192 4.90 3.04 1.80
C LEU A 192 4.58 1.55 2.01
N LYS A 193 5.38 0.81 2.79
CA LYS A 193 5.09 -0.61 3.10
C LYS A 193 3.81 -0.77 3.91
N LYS A 194 3.56 0.13 4.86
CA LYS A 194 2.34 0.17 5.66
C LYS A 194 1.10 0.44 4.80
N HIS A 195 1.21 1.28 3.78
CA HIS A 195 0.10 1.50 2.85
C HIS A 195 -0.07 0.33 1.89
N LEU A 196 1.03 -0.32 1.46
CA LEU A 196 0.99 -1.46 0.56
C LEU A 196 0.38 -2.69 1.24
N SER A 197 0.73 -2.93 2.50
CA SER A 197 0.09 -3.96 3.34
C SER A 197 -1.40 -3.71 3.60
N LYS A 198 -1.87 -2.46 3.45
CA LYS A 198 -3.30 -2.13 3.45
C LYS A 198 -3.98 -2.35 2.09
N VAL A 199 -3.23 -2.53 1.00
CA VAL A 199 -3.77 -2.94 -0.31
C VAL A 199 -3.91 -4.46 -0.32
N ILE A 200 -4.95 -4.92 0.37
CA ILE A 200 -5.31 -6.34 0.46
C ILE A 200 -6.14 -6.76 -0.75
N ILE A 201 -6.87 -5.81 -1.34
CA ILE A 201 -7.79 -6.01 -2.46
C ILE A 201 -7.46 -5.01 -3.58
N THR A 202 -7.40 -5.48 -4.82
CA THR A 202 -7.26 -4.69 -6.05
C THR A 202 -8.54 -3.97 -6.45
N ASP A 203 -8.48 -3.05 -7.42
CA ASP A 203 -9.67 -2.33 -7.93
C ASP A 203 -10.74 -3.26 -8.52
N ASP A 204 -10.34 -4.42 -9.06
CA ASP A 204 -11.24 -5.48 -9.55
C ASP A 204 -11.64 -6.48 -8.45
N MET A 205 -11.54 -6.06 -7.19
CA MET A 205 -12.00 -6.79 -6.01
C MET A 205 -11.31 -8.14 -5.76
N ARG A 206 -10.08 -8.34 -6.26
CA ARG A 206 -9.30 -9.56 -6.03
C ARG A 206 -8.39 -9.42 -4.83
N LEU A 207 -8.29 -10.48 -4.03
CA LEU A 207 -7.31 -10.57 -2.95
C LEU A 207 -5.90 -10.72 -3.54
N VAL A 208 -4.97 -9.85 -3.15
CA VAL A 208 -3.61 -9.81 -3.73
C VAL A 208 -2.73 -10.95 -3.20
N LYS A 209 -2.86 -11.27 -1.91
CA LYS A 209 -2.13 -12.34 -1.22
C LYS A 209 -2.97 -12.84 -0.05
N ASP A 210 -2.69 -14.04 0.43
CA ASP A 210 -3.28 -14.56 1.65
C ASP A 210 -3.10 -13.57 2.80
N VAL A 211 -4.11 -13.44 3.64
CA VAL A 211 -4.08 -12.58 4.81
C VAL A 211 -4.41 -13.36 6.06
N LYS A 212 -3.74 -13.00 7.15
CA LYS A 212 -3.93 -13.57 8.47
C LYS A 212 -4.55 -12.54 9.41
N MET A 213 -5.55 -12.97 10.15
CA MET A 213 -6.15 -12.17 11.21
C MET A 213 -5.15 -11.99 12.36
N PRO A 214 -4.75 -10.75 12.73
CA PRO A 214 -3.91 -10.52 13.89
C PRO A 214 -4.71 -10.76 15.18
N LYS A 215 -4.06 -11.36 16.19
CA LYS A 215 -4.69 -11.72 17.48
C LYS A 215 -5.40 -10.54 18.16
N ARG A 216 -4.93 -9.30 17.96
CA ARG A 216 -5.54 -8.08 18.51
C ARG A 216 -6.99 -7.84 18.04
N LEU A 217 -7.41 -8.44 16.92
CA LEU A 217 -8.74 -8.25 16.33
C LEU A 217 -9.73 -9.34 16.72
N THR A 218 -9.32 -10.38 17.47
CA THR A 218 -10.18 -11.53 17.79
C THR A 218 -11.47 -11.11 18.50
N GLU A 219 -11.38 -10.25 19.52
CA GLU A 219 -12.56 -9.77 20.25
C GLU A 219 -13.45 -8.85 19.40
N GLU A 220 -12.86 -8.09 18.48
CA GLU A 220 -13.63 -7.26 17.58
C GLU A 220 -14.39 -8.13 16.57
N ILE A 221 -13.77 -9.14 15.97
CA ILE A 221 -14.40 -10.02 14.99
C ILE A 221 -15.52 -10.88 15.58
N ARG A 222 -15.39 -11.31 16.84
CA ARG A 222 -16.43 -12.06 17.57
C ARG A 222 -17.74 -11.32 17.78
N LYS A 223 -17.72 -9.98 17.74
CA LYS A 223 -18.94 -9.17 17.89
C LYS A 223 -19.83 -9.34 16.67
N PRO A 224 -21.16 -9.47 16.83
CA PRO A 224 -22.07 -9.59 15.72
C PRO A 224 -21.98 -8.35 14.81
N LYS A 225 -21.86 -8.58 13.50
CA LYS A 225 -21.73 -7.53 12.47
C LYS A 225 -23.06 -7.18 11.81
N GLY A 226 -24.15 -7.78 12.28
CA GLY A 226 -25.50 -7.59 11.81
C GLY A 226 -26.52 -7.82 12.91
N ARG A 227 -27.78 -8.01 12.51
CA ARG A 227 -28.87 -8.31 13.45
C ARG A 227 -28.79 -9.77 13.86
N VAL A 228 -28.89 -10.04 15.15
CA VAL A 228 -28.88 -11.40 15.70
C VAL A 228 -30.31 -11.88 15.84
N TYR A 229 -30.56 -13.10 15.40
CA TYR A 229 -31.83 -13.81 15.53
C TYR A 229 -31.56 -15.15 16.19
N GLU A 230 -32.23 -15.40 17.31
CA GLU A 230 -32.17 -16.70 18.00
C GLU A 230 -32.71 -17.82 17.09
N THR A 231 -33.86 -17.56 16.46
CA THR A 231 -34.49 -18.44 15.46
C THR A 231 -34.73 -17.66 14.18
N ILE A 232 -34.13 -18.10 13.07
CA ILE A 232 -34.35 -17.50 11.76
C ILE A 232 -35.63 -18.05 11.12
N THR A 233 -36.45 -17.17 10.54
CA THR A 233 -37.72 -17.55 9.90
C THR A 233 -37.76 -17.11 8.44
N SER A 234 -38.59 -17.77 7.64
CA SER A 234 -38.76 -17.43 6.21
C SER A 234 -39.22 -15.98 6.01
N ARG A 235 -40.05 -15.45 6.92
CA ARG A 235 -40.51 -14.05 6.90
C ARG A 235 -39.38 -13.02 7.06
N VAL A 236 -38.33 -13.35 7.81
CA VAL A 236 -37.17 -12.47 7.94
C VAL A 236 -36.38 -12.45 6.63
N LEU A 237 -36.19 -13.61 6.01
CA LEU A 237 -35.35 -13.76 4.83
C LEU A 237 -36.05 -13.37 3.52
N SER A 238 -37.38 -13.43 3.46
CA SER A 238 -38.18 -13.07 2.27
C SER A 238 -38.05 -11.60 1.85
N ARG A 239 -37.43 -10.76 2.68
CA ARG A 239 -37.20 -9.33 2.41
C ARG A 239 -35.94 -9.09 1.56
N TYR A 240 -35.11 -10.11 1.39
CA TYR A 240 -33.87 -10.03 0.63
C TYR A 240 -34.04 -10.83 -0.66
N HIS A 241 -33.63 -10.25 -1.79
CA HIS A 241 -33.76 -10.91 -3.10
C HIS A 241 -32.78 -12.08 -3.26
N ARG A 242 -31.74 -12.13 -2.43
CA ARG A 242 -30.70 -13.15 -2.47
C ARG A 242 -30.12 -13.42 -1.09
N ILE A 243 -29.84 -14.70 -0.82
CA ILE A 243 -29.30 -15.18 0.46
C ILE A 243 -27.97 -15.90 0.23
N TYR A 244 -26.98 -15.58 1.06
CA TYR A 244 -25.71 -16.27 1.18
C TYR A 244 -25.52 -16.76 2.61
N VAL A 245 -24.97 -17.95 2.79
CA VAL A 245 -24.77 -18.54 4.12
C VAL A 245 -23.32 -18.97 4.28
N VAL A 246 -22.73 -18.62 5.42
CA VAL A 246 -21.41 -19.07 5.86
C VAL A 246 -21.58 -19.80 7.19
N GLY A 247 -21.24 -21.08 7.22
CA GLY A 247 -21.30 -21.93 8.39
C GLY A 247 -22.41 -22.99 8.35
N ASP A 248 -22.07 -24.15 8.91
CA ASP A 248 -22.83 -25.40 8.81
C ASP A 248 -24.17 -25.35 9.56
N TYR A 249 -24.16 -24.87 10.81
CA TYR A 249 -25.37 -24.77 11.64
C TYR A 249 -26.45 -23.88 11.00
N VAL A 250 -26.03 -22.72 10.47
CA VAL A 250 -26.96 -21.79 9.82
C VAL A 250 -27.49 -22.38 8.52
N THR A 251 -26.64 -23.09 7.77
CA THR A 251 -27.03 -23.76 6.53
C THR A 251 -28.18 -24.72 6.77
N VAL A 252 -28.09 -25.59 7.78
CA VAL A 252 -29.16 -26.54 8.12
C VAL A 252 -30.46 -25.81 8.45
N ASN A 253 -30.40 -24.75 9.27
CA ASN A 253 -31.60 -24.02 9.67
C ASN A 253 -32.27 -23.31 8.49
N VAL A 254 -31.49 -22.71 7.59
CA VAL A 254 -32.01 -22.01 6.41
C VAL A 254 -32.62 -22.99 5.40
N LEU A 255 -32.00 -24.15 5.19
CA LEU A 255 -32.55 -25.19 4.30
C LEU A 255 -33.84 -25.80 4.87
N LYS A 256 -33.90 -26.06 6.19
CA LYS A 256 -35.09 -26.62 6.87
C LYS A 256 -36.34 -25.75 6.71
N ILE A 257 -36.18 -24.43 6.65
CA ILE A 257 -37.30 -23.49 6.44
C ILE A 257 -37.63 -23.26 4.95
N GLY A 258 -37.08 -24.09 4.05
CA GLY A 258 -37.39 -24.08 2.62
C GLY A 258 -36.68 -22.99 1.80
N ILE A 259 -35.75 -22.24 2.42
CA ILE A 259 -34.98 -21.21 1.71
C ILE A 259 -33.76 -21.86 1.07
N ARG A 260 -33.52 -21.55 -0.21
CA ARG A 260 -32.35 -22.04 -0.97
C ARG A 260 -31.34 -20.89 -1.18
N PRO A 261 -30.24 -20.84 -0.41
CA PRO A 261 -29.21 -19.84 -0.62
C PRO A 261 -28.55 -19.96 -1.99
N LYS A 262 -28.17 -18.83 -2.57
CA LYS A 262 -27.36 -18.78 -3.80
C LYS A 262 -25.96 -19.37 -3.56
N LEU A 263 -25.40 -19.10 -2.39
CA LEU A 263 -24.08 -19.56 -1.96
C LEU A 263 -24.18 -20.12 -0.54
N ILE A 264 -23.58 -21.30 -0.35
CA ILE A 264 -23.32 -21.92 0.94
C ILE A 264 -21.80 -22.08 1.06
N VAL A 265 -21.22 -21.70 2.19
CA VAL A 265 -19.80 -21.92 2.52
C VAL A 265 -19.73 -22.70 3.82
N ILE A 266 -19.13 -23.88 3.81
CA ILE A 266 -19.10 -24.81 4.95
C ILE A 266 -17.73 -25.51 5.05
N ASP A 267 -17.32 -25.89 6.24
CA ASP A 267 -16.11 -26.68 6.48
C ASP A 267 -16.42 -28.15 6.87
N GLY A 268 -17.71 -28.50 6.98
CA GLY A 268 -18.17 -29.83 7.38
C GLY A 268 -18.01 -30.10 8.88
N LYS A 269 -17.84 -29.05 9.70
CA LYS A 269 -17.70 -29.14 11.15
C LYS A 269 -18.65 -28.17 11.84
N VAL A 270 -19.13 -28.56 13.02
CA VAL A 270 -19.81 -27.66 13.96
C VAL A 270 -19.15 -27.82 15.32
N GLU A 271 -18.73 -26.73 15.94
CA GLU A 271 -18.01 -26.75 17.22
C GLU A 271 -16.80 -27.72 17.22
N ARG A 272 -16.09 -27.80 16.08
CA ARG A 272 -14.94 -28.70 15.84
C ARG A 272 -15.27 -30.19 15.83
N LYS A 273 -16.54 -30.58 15.67
CA LYS A 273 -16.99 -31.97 15.46
C LYS A 273 -17.46 -32.16 14.02
N PRO A 274 -17.23 -33.33 13.38
CA PRO A 274 -17.77 -33.63 12.06
C PRO A 274 -19.29 -33.43 12.03
N PHE A 275 -19.78 -32.72 11.01
CA PHE A 275 -21.20 -32.41 10.86
C PHE A 275 -21.60 -32.55 9.39
N GLU A 276 -22.47 -33.50 9.09
CA GLU A 276 -22.98 -33.68 7.72
C GLU A 276 -24.17 -32.74 7.49
N VAL A 277 -24.00 -31.87 6.50
CA VAL A 277 -25.08 -31.05 5.96
C VAL A 277 -25.66 -31.75 4.74
N ASP A 278 -26.94 -32.10 4.78
CA ASP A 278 -27.65 -32.60 3.60
C ASP A 278 -27.89 -31.44 2.61
N ILE A 279 -27.01 -31.32 1.63
CA ILE A 279 -27.06 -30.28 0.61
C ILE A 279 -27.82 -30.82 -0.61
N PRO A 280 -28.85 -30.11 -1.09
CA PRO A 280 -29.60 -30.55 -2.26
C PRO A 280 -28.68 -30.79 -3.47
N SER A 281 -28.89 -31.91 -4.17
CA SER A 281 -28.10 -32.31 -5.36
C SER A 281 -28.07 -31.27 -6.49
N SER A 282 -29.00 -30.31 -6.49
CA SER A 282 -29.02 -29.16 -7.39
C SER A 282 -27.85 -28.18 -7.19
N TYR A 283 -27.13 -28.25 -6.07
CA TYR A 283 -26.01 -27.35 -5.78
C TYR A 283 -24.74 -27.83 -6.48
N LYS A 284 -24.08 -26.91 -7.19
CA LYS A 284 -22.76 -27.15 -7.76
C LYS A 284 -21.71 -27.05 -6.64
N VAL A 285 -20.85 -28.05 -6.54
CA VAL A 285 -19.80 -28.11 -5.51
C VAL A 285 -18.52 -27.46 -6.02
N LEU A 286 -17.92 -26.62 -5.19
CA LEU A 286 -16.57 -26.11 -5.33
C LEU A 286 -15.81 -26.40 -4.04
N GLU A 287 -14.50 -26.58 -4.15
CA GLU A 287 -13.63 -26.88 -3.01
C GLU A 287 -12.54 -25.81 -2.93
N THR A 288 -12.11 -25.51 -1.71
CA THR A 288 -11.04 -24.55 -1.45
C THR A 288 -10.35 -24.84 -0.13
N ARG A 289 -9.13 -24.33 0.04
CA ARG A 289 -8.38 -24.44 1.30
C ARG A 289 -8.28 -23.09 2.01
N ASN A 290 -8.69 -23.06 3.28
CA ASN A 290 -8.58 -21.85 4.10
C ASN A 290 -8.16 -22.20 5.54
N PRO A 291 -6.86 -22.14 5.88
CA PRO A 291 -6.38 -22.45 7.21
C PRO A 291 -6.97 -21.55 8.30
N ALA A 292 -6.93 -22.02 9.55
CA ALA A 292 -7.49 -21.32 10.69
C ALA A 292 -6.95 -19.90 10.88
N GLY A 293 -7.85 -18.91 10.95
CA GLY A 293 -7.50 -17.49 11.06
C GLY A 293 -6.96 -16.83 9.78
N TYR A 294 -7.09 -17.48 8.62
CA TYR A 294 -6.71 -16.93 7.32
C TYR A 294 -7.93 -16.55 6.46
N ILE A 295 -7.69 -15.69 5.48
CA ILE A 295 -8.47 -15.60 4.25
C ILE A 295 -7.47 -15.81 3.11
N THR A 296 -7.55 -16.94 2.43
CA THR A 296 -6.66 -17.28 1.31
C THR A 296 -7.15 -16.69 -0.01
N VAL A 297 -6.23 -16.47 -0.94
CA VAL A 297 -6.53 -16.08 -2.32
C VAL A 297 -7.37 -17.16 -3.01
N ASP A 298 -7.12 -18.43 -2.69
CA ASP A 298 -7.89 -19.57 -3.19
C ASP A 298 -9.36 -19.50 -2.76
N ALA A 299 -9.63 -19.30 -1.46
CA ALA A 299 -10.99 -19.19 -0.94
C ALA A 299 -11.71 -17.95 -1.48
N TRP A 300 -10.99 -16.82 -1.56
CA TRP A 300 -11.50 -15.60 -2.16
C TRP A 300 -11.94 -15.80 -3.61
N ASN A 301 -11.07 -16.38 -4.45
CA ASN A 301 -11.35 -16.61 -5.85
C ASN A 301 -12.46 -17.66 -6.06
N THR A 302 -12.51 -18.68 -5.21
CA THR A 302 -13.57 -19.70 -5.26
C THR A 302 -14.94 -19.09 -4.95
N ILE A 303 -15.03 -18.23 -3.92
CA ILE A 303 -16.26 -17.50 -3.59
C ILE A 303 -16.63 -16.53 -4.73
N MET A 304 -15.66 -15.78 -5.26
CA MET A 304 -15.90 -14.89 -6.40
C MET A 304 -16.44 -15.63 -7.62
N LYS A 305 -15.89 -16.81 -7.92
CA LYS A 305 -16.35 -17.69 -8.99
C LYS A 305 -17.77 -18.20 -8.74
N ALA A 306 -18.09 -18.57 -7.50
CA ALA A 306 -19.43 -19.04 -7.13
C ALA A 306 -20.50 -17.93 -7.27
N LEU A 307 -20.17 -16.71 -6.86
CA LEU A 307 -21.06 -15.55 -6.93
C LEU A 307 -21.31 -15.08 -8.38
N SER A 308 -20.31 -15.20 -9.25
CA SER A 308 -20.39 -14.72 -10.64
C SER A 308 -21.08 -15.67 -11.62
N LYS A 309 -21.29 -16.94 -11.25
CA LYS A 309 -21.92 -17.94 -12.13
C LYS A 309 -23.40 -18.14 -11.83
N GLU A 310 -24.17 -18.62 -12.79
CA GLU A 310 -25.58 -19.00 -12.60
C GLU A 310 -25.75 -20.35 -11.86
N GLY A 311 -26.86 -20.48 -11.14
CA GLY A 311 -27.20 -21.64 -10.30
C GLY A 311 -26.73 -21.50 -8.84
N ASN A 312 -27.07 -22.47 -7.99
CA ASN A 312 -26.68 -22.42 -6.57
C ASN A 312 -25.39 -23.19 -6.33
N PHE A 313 -24.55 -22.69 -5.43
CA PHE A 313 -23.23 -23.24 -5.17
C PHE A 313 -23.03 -23.56 -3.70
N VAL A 314 -22.33 -24.66 -3.44
CA VAL A 314 -21.70 -24.92 -2.15
C VAL A 314 -20.19 -24.87 -2.33
N VAL A 315 -19.52 -24.11 -1.46
CA VAL A 315 -18.08 -24.09 -1.31
C VAL A 315 -17.73 -24.88 -0.06
N LYS A 316 -17.09 -26.04 -0.25
CA LYS A 316 -16.53 -26.86 0.83
C LYS A 316 -15.12 -26.40 1.14
N VAL A 317 -14.85 -26.14 2.41
CA VAL A 317 -13.59 -25.53 2.87
C VAL A 317 -12.77 -26.58 3.62
N ASP A 318 -11.59 -26.88 3.11
CA ASP A 318 -10.54 -27.55 3.89
C ASP A 318 -9.89 -26.51 4.83
N GLY A 319 -10.39 -26.45 6.06
CA GLY A 319 -9.91 -25.54 7.11
C GLY A 319 -11.03 -24.93 7.94
N GLU A 320 -11.11 -23.60 8.02
CA GLU A 320 -12.14 -22.82 8.74
C GLU A 320 -12.87 -21.86 7.78
N GLU A 321 -14.18 -21.71 7.94
CA GLU A 321 -15.05 -20.84 7.15
C GLU A 321 -15.40 -19.50 7.83
N ASP A 322 -15.14 -19.33 9.14
CA ASP A 322 -15.56 -18.17 9.93
C ASP A 322 -15.22 -16.82 9.28
N LEU A 323 -13.98 -16.68 8.79
CA LEU A 323 -13.50 -15.45 8.17
C LEU A 323 -13.95 -15.29 6.72
N LEU A 324 -14.53 -16.32 6.09
CA LEU A 324 -15.03 -16.26 4.72
C LEU A 324 -16.35 -15.47 4.60
N ALA A 325 -16.95 -15.06 5.73
CA ALA A 325 -17.97 -14.03 5.75
C ALA A 325 -17.49 -12.69 5.15
N PHE A 326 -16.19 -12.39 5.21
CA PHE A 326 -15.60 -11.20 4.59
C PHE A 326 -15.73 -11.19 3.07
N PRO A 327 -15.16 -12.15 2.31
CA PRO A 327 -15.32 -12.20 0.86
C PRO A 327 -16.78 -12.23 0.44
N VAL A 328 -17.64 -12.98 1.13
CA VAL A 328 -19.08 -13.03 0.79
C VAL A 328 -19.75 -11.65 0.95
N THR A 329 -19.47 -10.93 2.03
CA THR A 329 -20.04 -9.58 2.25
C THR A 329 -19.51 -8.57 1.24
N ILE A 330 -18.21 -8.63 0.94
CA ILE A 330 -17.53 -7.66 0.08
C ILE A 330 -17.94 -7.85 -1.39
N LEU A 331 -17.99 -9.10 -1.85
CA LEU A 331 -18.27 -9.45 -3.26
C LEU A 331 -19.76 -9.62 -3.57
N GLY A 332 -20.58 -9.82 -2.54
CA GLY A 332 -22.01 -10.09 -2.71
C GLY A 332 -22.77 -8.92 -3.32
N GLU A 333 -23.89 -9.27 -3.96
CA GLU A 333 -24.82 -8.33 -4.60
C GLU A 333 -25.47 -7.38 -3.57
N GLU A 334 -25.64 -6.11 -3.93
CA GLU A 334 -26.34 -5.14 -3.06
C GLU A 334 -27.82 -5.49 -2.90
N GLY A 335 -28.35 -5.36 -1.69
CA GLY A 335 -29.71 -5.78 -1.31
C GLY A 335 -29.82 -7.24 -0.86
N ALA A 336 -28.76 -8.04 -1.00
CA ALA A 336 -28.73 -9.43 -0.53
C ALA A 336 -28.49 -9.51 0.98
N ALA A 337 -28.66 -10.69 1.57
CA ALA A 337 -28.27 -10.97 2.95
C ALA A 337 -27.20 -12.06 3.03
N MET A 338 -26.15 -11.78 3.83
CA MET A 338 -25.16 -12.77 4.26
C MET A 338 -25.48 -13.20 5.68
N LEU A 339 -25.57 -14.50 5.90
CA LEU A 339 -25.86 -15.10 7.18
C LEU A 339 -24.65 -15.87 7.70
N TYR A 340 -24.40 -15.77 9.00
CA TYR A 340 -23.39 -16.58 9.68
C TYR A 340 -23.77 -16.87 11.14
N GLY A 341 -23.16 -17.90 11.73
CA GLY A 341 -23.46 -18.34 13.09
C GLY A 341 -22.88 -17.41 14.16
N GLN A 342 -23.60 -17.23 15.27
CA GLN A 342 -23.09 -16.59 16.48
C GLN A 342 -23.17 -17.61 17.63
N PRO A 343 -22.02 -18.06 18.17
CA PRO A 343 -21.98 -19.01 19.28
C PRO A 343 -22.89 -18.58 20.44
N GLY A 344 -23.77 -19.49 20.86
CA GLY A 344 -24.72 -19.29 21.97
C GLY A 344 -25.80 -18.23 21.74
N ARG A 345 -25.97 -17.69 20.53
CA ARG A 345 -26.96 -16.63 20.25
C ARG A 345 -27.83 -16.85 18.99
N GLY A 346 -27.45 -17.77 18.10
CA GLY A 346 -28.21 -18.09 16.89
C GLY A 346 -27.55 -17.59 15.61
N CYS A 347 -28.31 -16.96 14.73
CA CYS A 347 -27.87 -16.52 13.40
C CYS A 347 -27.73 -15.00 13.33
N VAL A 348 -26.63 -14.52 12.74
CA VAL A 348 -26.46 -13.11 12.37
C VAL A 348 -26.89 -12.91 10.93
N VAL A 349 -27.69 -11.88 10.66
CA VAL A 349 -28.05 -11.44 9.31
C VAL A 349 -27.38 -10.11 9.05
N VAL A 350 -26.51 -10.09 8.03
CA VAL A 350 -25.84 -8.90 7.53
C VAL A 350 -26.41 -8.58 6.16
N GLU A 351 -27.12 -7.45 6.07
CA GLU A 351 -27.54 -6.90 4.77
C GLU A 351 -26.31 -6.42 4.00
N ILE A 352 -26.20 -6.82 2.74
CA ILE A 352 -25.15 -6.39 1.85
C ILE A 352 -25.56 -5.06 1.23
N ASN A 353 -24.93 -4.00 1.73
CA ASN A 353 -25.04 -2.63 1.23
C ASN A 353 -23.68 -1.94 1.31
N GLU A 354 -23.56 -0.78 0.67
CA GLU A 354 -22.33 0.03 0.69
C GLU A 354 -21.73 0.22 2.09
N ARG A 355 -22.58 0.45 3.11
CA ARG A 355 -22.12 0.68 4.49
C ARG A 355 -21.44 -0.57 5.07
N ASN A 356 -22.05 -1.74 4.92
CA ASN A 356 -21.50 -2.98 5.47
C ASN A 356 -20.30 -3.48 4.67
N LYS A 357 -20.28 -3.29 3.34
CA LYS A 357 -19.10 -3.53 2.50
C LYS A 357 -17.90 -2.70 2.96
N ARG A 358 -18.09 -1.40 3.20
CA ARG A 358 -17.02 -0.50 3.70
C ARG A 358 -16.52 -0.91 5.08
N LYS A 359 -17.41 -1.34 5.99
CA LYS A 359 -17.00 -1.85 7.32
C LYS A 359 -16.16 -3.12 7.20
N ALA A 360 -16.59 -4.08 6.37
CA ALA A 360 -15.84 -5.31 6.11
C ALA A 360 -14.47 -5.00 5.52
N LEU A 361 -14.39 -4.14 4.49
CA LEU A 361 -13.13 -3.70 3.90
C LEU A 361 -12.21 -3.00 4.91
N LYS A 362 -12.77 -2.15 5.77
CA LYS A 362 -11.99 -1.45 6.81
C LYS A 362 -11.38 -2.42 7.81
N LEU A 363 -12.13 -3.42 8.26
CA LEU A 363 -11.63 -4.46 9.17
C LEU A 363 -10.62 -5.36 8.47
N LEU A 364 -10.88 -5.76 7.24
CA LEU A 364 -9.96 -6.59 6.45
C LEU A 364 -8.61 -5.90 6.29
N ARG A 365 -8.58 -4.58 6.03
CA ARG A 365 -7.35 -3.75 5.93
C ARG A 365 -6.46 -3.75 7.18
N GLU A 366 -6.95 -4.26 8.30
CA GLU A 366 -6.17 -4.42 9.53
C GLU A 366 -5.48 -5.79 9.62
N PHE A 367 -5.73 -6.69 8.66
CA PHE A 367 -5.10 -8.01 8.58
C PHE A 367 -3.66 -7.91 8.07
N GLU A 368 -2.88 -8.94 8.37
CA GLU A 368 -1.46 -9.02 8.00
C GLU A 368 -1.31 -9.89 6.75
N LEU A 369 -0.51 -9.45 5.78
CA LEU A 369 -0.16 -10.29 4.62
C LEU A 369 0.60 -11.52 5.11
N ALA A 370 0.17 -12.71 4.69
CA ALA A 370 0.79 -14.00 5.00
C ALA A 370 1.69 -14.47 3.86
#